data_AF-A0A0B6YC38-F1
#
_entry.id   AF-A0A0B6YC38-F1
#
_cell.length_a   1.000
_cell.length_b   1.000
_cell.length_c   1.000
_cell.angle_alpha   90.00
_cell.angle_beta   90.00
_cell.angle_gamma   90.00
#
_symmetry.space_group_name_H-M   'P 1'
#
loop_
_entity.id
_entity.type
_entity.pdbx_description
1 polymer ?
#
loop_
_entity_poly.entity_id
_entity_poly.type
_entity_poly.pdbx_seq_one_letter_code
_entity_poly.pdbx_strand_id
1 'polypeptide(L)'
;IGVLVSNKEIENAVTSSGTLALVLPFIDNHDPAEFAERDTSHRHGRSPGWLKRLIPVLSSKREEAQALAAFHFVMEAGIKSEQGRKEVLYKIGAVDPLKWLASTPNRVASKLAAQALKIIGEEIPHKLSQQVPLWTCDDVVHWIAQVGFGNFADKFKSCHVD
;
A
#
# COMPACT_ATOMS: atom_id res chain seq x y z
N ILE A 1 -12.85 -3.59 -10.83
CA ILE A 1 -11.73 -3.56 -11.80
C ILE A 1 -10.44 -4.10 -11.17
N GLY A 2 -9.91 -3.53 -10.08
CA GLY A 2 -8.66 -4.05 -9.44
C GLY A 2 -8.67 -5.54 -9.06
N VAL A 3 -9.82 -6.07 -8.63
CA VAL A 3 -10.01 -7.51 -8.34
C VAL A 3 -9.98 -8.37 -9.62
N LEU A 4 -10.44 -7.84 -10.76
CA LEU A 4 -10.42 -8.55 -12.06
C LEU A 4 -9.01 -8.55 -12.67
N VAL A 5 -8.25 -7.48 -12.47
CA VAL A 5 -6.88 -7.31 -12.95
C VAL A 5 -5.88 -8.22 -12.21
N SER A 6 -6.25 -8.67 -11.01
CA SER A 6 -5.44 -9.62 -10.23
C SER A 6 -5.62 -11.07 -10.69
N ASN A 7 -6.54 -11.33 -11.63
CA ASN A 7 -6.75 -12.65 -12.25
C ASN A 7 -6.05 -12.71 -13.62
N LYS A 8 -5.02 -13.56 -13.72
CA LYS A 8 -4.20 -13.75 -14.93
C LYS A 8 -5.02 -14.16 -16.17
N GLU A 9 -6.13 -14.85 -15.99
CA GLU A 9 -6.96 -15.35 -17.10
C GLU A 9 -7.71 -14.22 -17.82
N ILE A 10 -8.03 -13.13 -17.11
CA ILE A 10 -8.85 -12.01 -17.62
C ILE A 10 -7.99 -10.76 -17.87
N GLU A 11 -6.73 -10.80 -17.45
CA GLU A 11 -5.75 -9.71 -17.52
C GLU A 11 -5.59 -9.15 -18.94
N ASN A 12 -5.48 -10.02 -19.95
CA ASN A 12 -5.37 -9.60 -21.34
C ASN A 12 -6.63 -8.86 -21.82
N ALA A 13 -7.82 -9.38 -21.50
CA ALA A 13 -9.08 -8.74 -21.89
C ALA A 13 -9.27 -7.37 -21.22
N VAL A 14 -8.89 -7.24 -19.94
CA VAL A 14 -8.96 -5.95 -19.22
C VAL A 14 -7.94 -4.97 -19.79
N THR A 15 -6.74 -5.42 -20.13
CA THR A 15 -5.73 -4.57 -20.78
C THR A 15 -6.23 -4.07 -22.15
N SER A 16 -6.79 -4.97 -22.97
CA SER A 16 -7.34 -4.60 -24.28
C SER A 16 -8.55 -3.67 -24.21
N SER A 17 -9.26 -3.62 -23.08
CA SER A 17 -10.40 -2.70 -22.90
C SER A 17 -10.00 -1.24 -22.72
N GLY A 18 -8.72 -0.94 -22.45
CA GLY A 18 -8.23 0.42 -22.16
C GLY A 18 -8.65 0.99 -20.80
N THR A 19 -9.47 0.29 -20.02
CA THR A 19 -10.00 0.79 -18.74
C THR A 19 -8.92 0.99 -17.67
N LEU A 20 -7.78 0.28 -17.76
CA LEU A 20 -6.64 0.45 -16.86
C LEU A 20 -6.01 1.84 -16.98
N ALA A 21 -5.95 2.40 -18.18
CA ALA A 21 -5.36 3.70 -18.44
C ALA A 21 -6.10 4.85 -17.74
N LEU A 22 -7.34 4.61 -17.29
CA LEU A 22 -8.15 5.58 -16.56
C LEU A 22 -7.90 5.58 -15.05
N VAL A 23 -7.21 4.56 -14.51
CA VAL A 23 -7.05 4.39 -13.06
C VAL A 23 -6.11 5.43 -12.46
N LEU A 24 -4.92 5.63 -13.04
CA LEU A 24 -3.97 6.63 -12.52
C LEU A 24 -4.52 8.06 -12.66
N PRO A 25 -5.10 8.47 -13.81
CA PRO A 25 -5.78 9.77 -13.90
C PRO A 25 -6.92 9.93 -12.89
N PHE A 26 -7.68 8.88 -12.59
CA PHE A 26 -8.69 8.93 -11.53
C PHE A 26 -8.04 9.23 -10.18
N ILE A 27 -6.98 8.50 -9.81
CA ILE A 27 -6.28 8.67 -8.53
C ILE A 27 -5.65 10.06 -8.41
N ASP A 28 -5.04 10.59 -9.48
CA ASP A 28 -4.40 11.90 -9.47
C ASP A 28 -5.41 13.05 -9.29
N ASN A 29 -6.66 12.87 -9.71
CA ASN A 29 -7.70 13.90 -9.66
C ASN A 29 -8.66 13.78 -8.45
N HIS A 30 -8.47 12.80 -7.57
CA HIS A 30 -9.34 12.61 -6.40
C HIS A 30 -8.51 12.48 -5.13
N ASP A 31 -8.85 13.26 -4.11
CA ASP A 31 -8.34 13.03 -2.76
C ASP A 31 -9.15 11.90 -2.09
N PRO A 32 -8.51 10.88 -1.47
CA PRO A 32 -9.22 9.79 -0.81
C PRO A 32 -10.16 10.25 0.31
N ALA A 33 -9.79 11.25 1.10
CA ALA A 33 -10.63 11.73 2.21
C ALA A 33 -11.86 12.45 1.67
N GLU A 34 -11.68 13.38 0.71
CA GLU A 34 -12.82 14.02 0.04
C GLU A 34 -13.73 13.02 -0.67
N PHE A 35 -13.14 12.02 -1.33
CA PHE A 35 -13.91 11.02 -2.06
C PHE A 35 -14.77 10.16 -1.12
N ALA A 36 -14.31 9.90 0.10
CA ALA A 36 -15.08 9.16 1.11
C ALA A 36 -16.35 9.90 1.56
N GLU A 37 -16.37 11.24 1.48
CA GLU A 37 -17.52 12.06 1.88
C GLU A 37 -18.58 12.21 0.77
N ARG A 38 -18.19 12.05 -0.50
CA ARG A 38 -19.06 12.28 -1.67
C ARG A 38 -20.19 11.26 -1.82
N ASP A 39 -20.09 10.09 -1.21
CA ASP A 39 -21.14 9.07 -1.25
C ASP A 39 -21.52 8.62 0.16
N THR A 40 -22.80 8.77 0.50
CA THR A 40 -23.38 8.30 1.77
C THR A 40 -23.14 6.79 2.02
N SER A 41 -22.97 5.99 0.95
CA SER A 41 -22.65 4.57 1.04
C SER A 41 -21.25 4.31 1.65
N HIS A 42 -20.34 5.27 1.57
CA HIS A 42 -18.99 5.20 2.12
C HIS A 42 -18.90 5.65 3.57
N ARG A 43 -19.91 6.32 4.14
CA ARG A 43 -19.89 6.79 5.55
C ARG A 43 -19.67 5.68 6.58
N HIS A 44 -20.07 4.45 6.26
CA HIS A 44 -19.86 3.29 7.12
C HIS A 44 -18.59 2.49 6.75
N GLY A 45 -18.00 2.79 5.59
CA GLY A 45 -16.94 2.02 4.94
C GLY A 45 -17.37 0.59 4.60
N ARG A 46 -16.42 -0.22 4.15
CA ARG A 46 -16.66 -1.60 3.72
C ARG A 46 -16.48 -2.59 4.87
N SER A 47 -17.11 -3.75 4.72
CA SER A 47 -17.01 -4.83 5.72
C SER A 47 -15.60 -5.41 5.77
N PRO A 48 -15.15 -5.96 6.92
CA PRO A 48 -13.82 -6.56 7.04
C PRO A 48 -13.57 -7.67 6.01
N GLY A 49 -14.59 -8.49 5.72
CA GLY A 49 -14.49 -9.54 4.70
C GLY A 49 -14.33 -8.97 3.28
N TRP A 50 -14.94 -7.82 2.99
CA TRP A 50 -14.71 -7.15 1.71
C TRP A 50 -13.28 -6.60 1.62
N LEU A 51 -12.78 -5.95 2.66
CA LEU A 51 -11.42 -5.39 2.70
C LEU A 51 -10.34 -6.47 2.59
N LYS A 52 -10.55 -7.64 3.20
CA LYS A 52 -9.64 -8.79 3.05
C LYS A 52 -9.41 -9.19 1.58
N ARG A 53 -10.41 -9.01 0.71
CA ARG A 53 -10.27 -9.32 -0.73
C ARG A 53 -9.36 -8.34 -1.47
N LEU A 54 -9.12 -7.14 -0.93
CA LEU A 54 -8.19 -6.16 -1.51
C LEU A 54 -6.75 -6.38 -1.06
N ILE A 55 -6.51 -7.11 0.02
CA ILE A 55 -5.15 -7.32 0.54
C ILE A 55 -4.21 -7.93 -0.51
N PRO A 56 -4.58 -9.01 -1.23
CA PRO A 56 -3.71 -9.57 -2.28
C PRO A 56 -3.44 -8.61 -3.44
N VAL A 57 -4.31 -7.61 -3.65
CA VAL A 57 -4.19 -6.62 -4.73
C VAL A 57 -3.08 -5.60 -4.43
N LEU A 58 -2.76 -5.35 -3.15
CA LEU A 58 -1.64 -4.50 -2.74
C LEU A 58 -0.29 -5.06 -3.23
N SER A 59 -0.17 -6.38 -3.33
CA SER A 59 1.01 -7.09 -3.86
C SER A 59 0.88 -7.49 -5.34
N SER A 60 -0.08 -6.90 -6.07
CA SER A 60 -0.24 -7.16 -7.50
C SER A 60 0.98 -6.69 -8.30
N LYS A 61 1.24 -7.35 -9.44
CA LYS A 61 2.27 -6.90 -10.41
C LYS A 61 1.86 -5.67 -11.21
N ARG A 62 0.60 -5.23 -11.09
CA ARG A 62 0.02 -4.12 -11.86
C ARG A 62 -0.05 -2.88 -11.01
N GLU A 63 0.64 -1.83 -11.43
CA GLU A 63 0.76 -0.58 -10.68
C GLU A 63 -0.60 0.07 -10.44
N GLU A 64 -1.49 0.02 -11.43
CA GLU A 64 -2.85 0.57 -11.34
C GLU A 64 -3.68 -0.18 -10.30
N ALA A 65 -3.52 -1.51 -10.23
CA ALA A 65 -4.23 -2.32 -9.25
C ALA A 65 -3.73 -2.03 -7.83
N GLN A 66 -2.41 -1.93 -7.65
CA GLN A 66 -1.80 -1.54 -6.37
C GLN A 66 -2.26 -0.15 -5.93
N ALA A 67 -2.21 0.84 -6.83
CA ALA A 67 -2.58 2.22 -6.55
C ALA A 67 -4.06 2.33 -6.18
N LEU A 68 -4.94 1.64 -6.90
CA LEU A 68 -6.38 1.64 -6.60
C LEU A 68 -6.70 0.93 -5.27
N ALA A 69 -6.01 -0.17 -4.96
CA ALA A 69 -6.15 -0.83 -3.67
C ALA A 69 -5.66 0.07 -2.53
N ALA A 70 -4.49 0.69 -2.68
CA ALA A 70 -3.94 1.63 -1.70
C ALA A 70 -4.87 2.84 -1.50
N PHE A 71 -5.43 3.40 -2.56
CA PHE A 71 -6.42 4.49 -2.51
C PHE A 71 -7.61 4.10 -1.62
N HIS A 72 -8.18 2.91 -1.84
CA HIS A 72 -9.26 2.40 -1.00
C HIS A 72 -8.85 2.21 0.46
N PHE A 73 -7.62 1.76 0.74
CA PHE A 73 -7.14 1.63 2.11
C PHE A 73 -6.92 2.98 2.80
N VAL A 74 -6.54 4.05 2.07
CA VAL A 74 -6.51 5.40 2.63
C VAL A 74 -7.91 5.85 3.03
N MET A 75 -8.90 5.69 2.14
CA MET A 75 -10.30 6.03 2.44
C MET A 75 -10.79 5.31 3.71
N GLU A 76 -10.57 3.99 3.75
CA GLU A 76 -11.06 3.16 4.85
C GLU A 76 -10.30 3.43 6.14
N ALA A 77 -9.01 3.74 6.08
CA ALA A 77 -8.26 4.21 7.25
C ALA A 77 -8.87 5.50 7.80
N GLY A 78 -9.22 6.46 6.95
CA GLY A 78 -9.90 7.71 7.35
C GLY A 78 -11.23 7.42 8.04
N ILE A 79 -12.14 6.73 7.36
CA ILE A 79 -13.47 6.38 7.87
C ILE A 79 -13.37 5.62 9.20
N LYS A 80 -12.47 4.63 9.30
CA LYS A 80 -12.32 3.83 10.52
C LYS A 80 -11.62 4.61 11.64
N SER A 81 -10.76 5.57 11.31
CA SER A 81 -10.16 6.50 12.27
C SER A 81 -11.22 7.37 12.93
N GLU A 82 -12.10 8.00 12.14
CA GLU A 82 -13.19 8.83 12.65
C GLU A 82 -14.18 8.05 13.52
N GLN A 83 -14.39 6.78 13.20
CA GLN A 83 -15.26 5.88 13.95
C GLN A 83 -14.59 5.27 15.19
N GLY A 84 -13.29 5.51 15.42
CA GLY A 84 -12.54 4.86 16.49
C GLY A 84 -12.39 3.33 16.32
N ARG A 85 -12.42 2.84 15.07
CA ARG A 85 -12.42 1.41 14.70
C ARG A 85 -11.19 0.98 13.87
N LYS A 86 -10.05 1.62 14.07
CA LYS A 86 -8.80 1.34 13.31
C LYS A 86 -8.28 -0.07 13.51
N GLU A 87 -8.58 -0.71 14.65
CA GLU A 87 -8.23 -2.09 14.99
C GLU A 87 -8.75 -3.11 13.96
N VAL A 88 -9.78 -2.77 13.19
CA VAL A 88 -10.25 -3.60 12.08
C VAL A 88 -9.14 -3.82 11.04
N LEU A 89 -8.34 -2.80 10.73
CA LEU A 89 -7.27 -2.87 9.72
C LEU A 89 -6.11 -3.78 10.18
N TYR A 90 -5.86 -3.83 11.48
CA TYR A 90 -4.95 -4.79 12.09
C TYR A 90 -5.51 -6.22 12.02
N LYS A 91 -6.77 -6.42 12.43
CA LYS A 91 -7.43 -7.74 12.46
C LYS A 91 -7.54 -8.40 11.09
N ILE A 92 -7.61 -7.61 10.02
CA ILE A 92 -7.63 -8.16 8.66
C ILE A 92 -6.24 -8.45 8.10
N GLY A 93 -5.16 -8.02 8.78
CA GLY A 93 -3.78 -8.19 8.31
C GLY A 93 -3.39 -7.22 7.20
N ALA A 94 -3.93 -5.99 7.20
CA ALA A 94 -3.61 -5.01 6.15
C ALA A 94 -2.30 -4.25 6.39
N VAL A 95 -1.80 -4.19 7.63
CA VAL A 95 -0.65 -3.36 8.01
C VAL A 95 0.65 -3.80 7.31
N ASP A 96 1.01 -5.08 7.37
CA ASP A 96 2.27 -5.54 6.76
C ASP A 96 2.28 -5.40 5.23
N PRO A 97 1.20 -5.76 4.51
CA PRO A 97 1.10 -5.46 3.08
C PRO A 97 1.21 -3.98 2.74
N LEU A 98 0.67 -3.08 3.57
CA LEU A 98 0.80 -1.64 3.39
C LEU A 98 2.23 -1.16 3.65
N LYS A 99 2.92 -1.67 4.69
CA LYS A 99 4.34 -1.38 4.93
C LYS A 99 5.23 -1.85 3.78
N TRP A 100 4.98 -3.06 3.29
CA TRP A 100 5.66 -3.55 2.10
C TRP A 100 5.43 -2.61 0.90
N LEU A 101 4.17 -2.27 0.60
CA LEU A 101 3.83 -1.41 -0.54
C LEU A 101 4.43 0.00 -0.43
N ALA A 102 4.43 0.58 0.77
CA ALA A 102 5.04 1.88 1.06
C ALA A 102 6.54 1.91 0.73
N SER A 103 7.22 0.76 0.79
CA SER A 103 8.66 0.61 0.52
C SER A 103 8.98 0.35 -0.96
N THR A 104 7.97 0.12 -1.81
CA THR A 104 8.16 -0.21 -3.23
C THR A 104 8.46 1.04 -4.09
N PRO A 105 9.05 0.86 -5.29
CA PRO A 105 9.31 1.98 -6.21
C PRO A 105 8.06 2.58 -6.87
N ASN A 106 6.88 1.93 -6.77
CA ASN A 106 5.63 2.45 -7.34
C ASN A 106 5.23 3.75 -6.61
N ARG A 107 5.59 4.90 -7.19
CA ARG A 107 5.48 6.21 -6.53
C ARG A 107 4.07 6.53 -6.03
N VAL A 108 3.05 6.23 -6.82
CA VAL A 108 1.65 6.54 -6.48
C VAL A 108 1.17 5.62 -5.37
N ALA A 109 1.32 4.30 -5.55
CA ALA A 109 0.86 3.32 -4.56
C ALA A 109 1.64 3.42 -3.24
N SER A 110 2.97 3.64 -3.29
CA SER A 110 3.82 3.85 -2.11
C SER A 110 3.36 5.06 -1.30
N LYS A 111 3.09 6.20 -1.96
CA LYS A 111 2.58 7.41 -1.30
C LYS A 111 1.24 7.16 -0.60
N LEU A 112 0.31 6.51 -1.28
CA LEU A 112 -1.01 6.17 -0.72
C LEU A 112 -0.89 5.18 0.44
N ALA A 113 -0.05 4.15 0.32
CA ALA A 113 0.19 3.20 1.40
C ALA A 113 0.78 3.89 2.65
N ALA A 114 1.75 4.78 2.46
CA ALA A 114 2.32 5.59 3.54
C ALA A 114 1.26 6.51 4.19
N GLN A 115 0.37 7.10 3.40
CA GLN A 115 -0.75 7.89 3.92
C GLN A 115 -1.72 7.04 4.75
N ALA A 116 -2.07 5.83 4.28
CA ALA A 116 -2.92 4.92 5.03
C ALA A 116 -2.27 4.51 6.37
N LEU A 117 -0.99 4.15 6.37
CA LEU A 117 -0.23 3.82 7.59
C LEU A 117 -0.22 4.98 8.58
N LYS A 118 -0.01 6.21 8.10
CA LYS A 118 -0.05 7.41 8.93
C LYS A 118 -1.41 7.60 9.62
N ILE A 119 -2.51 7.39 8.91
CA ILE A 119 -3.88 7.49 9.48
C ILE A 119 -4.12 6.36 10.50
N ILE A 120 -3.65 5.14 10.19
CA ILE A 120 -3.74 4.00 11.11
C ILE A 120 -2.98 4.31 12.41
N GLY A 121 -1.86 5.04 12.32
CA GLY A 121 -0.96 5.36 13.44
C GLY A 121 0.29 4.49 13.46
N GLU A 122 0.64 3.90 12.32
CA GLU A 122 1.82 3.07 12.14
C GLU A 122 3.04 3.89 11.69
N GLU A 123 4.22 3.40 12.04
CA GLU A 123 5.46 3.91 11.48
C GLU A 123 5.55 3.61 9.98
N ILE A 124 5.97 4.63 9.22
CA ILE A 124 6.17 4.52 7.79
C ILE A 124 7.58 3.95 7.57
N PRO A 125 7.73 2.86 6.80
CA PRO A 125 9.03 2.27 6.55
C PRO A 125 9.94 3.22 5.77
N HIS A 126 11.24 3.14 6.05
CA HIS A 126 12.24 3.92 5.35
C HIS A 126 12.26 3.59 3.85
N LYS A 127 12.26 4.62 3.00
CA LYS A 127 12.27 4.44 1.56
C LYS A 127 13.69 4.32 1.05
N LEU A 128 14.06 3.12 0.65
CA LEU A 128 15.39 2.81 0.12
C LEU A 128 15.55 3.29 -1.33
N SER A 129 16.76 3.74 -1.66
CA SER A 129 17.15 4.00 -3.05
C SER A 129 17.05 2.72 -3.88
N GLN A 130 16.70 2.81 -5.17
CA GLN A 130 16.75 1.66 -6.07
C GLN A 130 18.18 1.36 -6.55
N GLN A 131 19.11 2.31 -6.35
CA GLN A 131 20.51 2.14 -6.69
C GLN A 131 21.22 1.50 -5.50
N VAL A 132 21.15 0.17 -5.41
CA VAL A 132 21.82 -0.63 -4.35
C VAL A 132 23.30 -0.27 -4.19
N PRO A 133 24.09 -0.03 -5.26
CA PRO A 133 25.49 0.38 -5.10
C PRO A 133 25.70 1.76 -4.44
N LEU A 134 24.64 2.54 -4.21
CA LEU A 134 24.68 3.82 -3.51
C LEU A 134 24.12 3.73 -2.09
N TRP A 135 23.81 2.53 -1.61
CA TRP A 135 23.31 2.34 -0.27
C TRP A 135 24.41 2.67 0.75
N THR A 136 23.98 3.30 1.83
CA THR A 136 24.80 3.48 3.01
C THR A 136 24.62 2.30 3.95
N CYS A 137 25.51 2.15 4.94
CA CYS A 137 25.30 1.14 5.98
C CYS A 137 23.95 1.27 6.69
N ASP A 138 23.44 2.51 6.85
CA ASP A 138 22.11 2.71 7.43
C ASP A 138 21.00 2.24 6.47
N ASP A 139 21.12 2.42 5.15
CA ASP A 139 20.17 1.87 4.17
C ASP A 139 20.13 0.33 4.24
N VAL A 140 21.30 -0.32 4.32
CA VAL A 140 21.40 -1.78 4.47
C VAL A 140 20.72 -2.25 5.76
N VAL A 141 20.88 -1.51 6.87
CA VAL A 141 20.22 -1.80 8.14
C VAL A 141 18.70 -1.70 8.04
N HIS A 142 18.18 -0.67 7.38
CA HIS A 142 16.74 -0.54 7.16
C HIS A 142 16.22 -1.65 6.24
N TRP A 143 16.97 -2.03 5.21
CA TRP A 143 16.61 -3.11 4.30
C TRP A 143 16.50 -4.46 5.01
N ILE A 144 17.52 -4.86 5.79
CA ILE A 144 17.48 -6.14 6.51
C ILE A 144 16.35 -6.20 7.53
N ALA A 145 16.00 -5.08 8.18
CA ALA A 145 14.82 -5.01 9.02
C ALA A 145 13.53 -5.26 8.23
N GLN A 146 13.39 -4.66 7.04
CA GLN A 146 12.22 -4.83 6.17
C GLN A 146 12.06 -6.23 5.59
N VAL A 147 13.16 -6.94 5.30
CA VAL A 147 13.12 -8.33 4.81
C VAL A 147 13.03 -9.39 5.92
N GLY A 148 12.90 -8.97 7.18
CA GLY A 148 12.71 -9.87 8.34
C GLY A 148 14.00 -10.34 9.03
N PHE A 149 15.13 -9.74 8.69
CA PHE A 149 16.45 -10.02 9.28
C PHE A 149 16.92 -8.92 10.24
N GLY A 150 16.00 -8.14 10.83
CA GLY A 150 16.31 -7.02 11.73
C GLY A 150 17.20 -7.39 12.92
N ASN A 151 17.15 -8.65 13.39
CA ASN A 151 18.01 -9.16 14.47
C ASN A 151 19.51 -9.18 14.11
N PHE A 152 19.86 -9.02 12.83
CA PHE A 152 21.25 -8.94 12.37
C PHE A 152 21.70 -7.50 12.09
N ALA A 153 20.84 -6.49 12.32
CA ALA A 153 21.13 -5.08 12.07
C ALA A 153 22.46 -4.61 12.66
N ASP A 154 22.68 -4.89 13.94
CA ASP A 154 23.91 -4.48 14.63
C ASP A 154 25.16 -5.12 14.04
N LYS A 155 25.06 -6.37 13.57
CA LYS A 155 26.19 -7.08 12.95
C LYS A 155 26.54 -6.46 11.60
N PHE A 156 25.54 -6.22 10.75
CA PHE A 156 25.76 -5.55 9.46
C PHE A 156 26.36 -4.16 9.64
N LYS A 157 25.85 -3.40 10.62
CA LYS A 157 26.39 -2.08 10.97
C LYS A 157 27.83 -2.16 11.48
N SER A 158 28.15 -3.11 12.36
CA SER A 158 29.52 -3.30 12.89
C SER A 158 30.53 -3.70 11.81
N CYS A 159 30.09 -4.47 10.81
CA CYS A 159 30.91 -4.91 9.69
C CYS A 159 31.01 -3.86 8.57
N HIS A 160 30.38 -2.68 8.72
CA HIS A 160 30.36 -1.62 7.72
C HIS A 160 29.90 -2.13 6.34
N VAL A 161 28.85 -2.95 6.33
CA VAL A 161 28.25 -3.45 5.09
C VAL A 161 27.42 -2.33 4.47
N ASP A 162 27.78 -1.89 3.27
CA ASP A 162 27.08 -0.92 2.43
C ASP A 162 26.62 -1.51 1.08
#